data_AF-A0A2E9D755-F1
#
_entry.id   AF-A0A2E9D755-F1
#
_cell.length_a   1.000
_cell.length_b   1.000
_cell.length_c   1.000
_cell.angle_alpha   90.00
_cell.angle_beta   90.00
_cell.angle_gamma   90.00
#
_symmetry.space_group_name_H-M   'P 1'
#
loop_
_entity.id
_entity.type
_entity.pdbx_description
1 polymer ?
#
loop_
_entity_poly.entity_id
_entity_poly.type
_entity_poly.pdbx_seq_one_letter_code
_entity_poly.pdbx_strand_id
1 'polypeptide(L)'
;MNKLLRKIQRRLARLKYRRNYYFSKLFPVRTRFSPLRYIPSGFSVTTLANTGIRVIDNFCTAEEANYLIEKARKSLAKSRVILDGKAVLEKGRTSSHAVVFHRFRQDPKVLPIIARGAMLIGVPVEHAEQIYVTRYGPGEFYHGHYDFSDDFLSSHRLCTLLVYLNDLDDSQGGATYFRDLNVAMRPQLGRAACWTNINPDGSVHQETLHAALPIEDEEAEKWVIQIWFRPYKMHKMHQKLDSLQSRPGQPLTANDELPEGAWLLDSTN
;
A
#
# COMPACT_ATOMS: atom_id res chain seq x y z
N MET A 1 36.90 -13.70 -25.25
CA MET A 1 36.51 -12.31 -25.55
C MET A 1 37.73 -11.39 -25.43
N ASN A 2 38.14 -10.75 -26.54
CA ASN A 2 39.41 -10.03 -26.68
C ASN A 2 39.52 -8.81 -25.70
N LYS A 3 40.69 -8.63 -25.06
CA LYS A 3 40.99 -7.56 -24.09
C LYS A 3 40.74 -6.16 -24.67
N LEU A 4 40.99 -6.00 -25.97
CA LEU A 4 40.72 -4.76 -26.72
C LEU A 4 39.21 -4.45 -26.81
N LEU A 5 38.40 -5.46 -27.10
CA LEU A 5 36.93 -5.35 -27.18
C LEU A 5 36.32 -4.89 -25.85
N ARG A 6 36.78 -5.45 -24.72
CA ARG A 6 36.36 -5.01 -23.37
C ARG A 6 36.74 -3.54 -23.09
N LYS A 7 37.92 -3.10 -23.55
CA LYS A 7 38.38 -1.71 -23.38
C LYS A 7 37.53 -0.73 -24.20
N ILE A 8 37.18 -1.11 -25.44
CA ILE A 8 36.29 -0.33 -26.31
C ILE A 8 34.89 -0.24 -25.71
N GLN A 9 34.30 -1.36 -25.27
CA GLN A 9 32.99 -1.39 -24.61
C GLN A 9 32.93 -0.48 -23.37
N ARG A 10 33.95 -0.51 -22.51
CA ARG A 10 34.04 0.38 -21.34
C ARG A 10 34.11 1.85 -21.75
N ARG A 11 34.83 2.19 -22.82
CA ARG A 11 34.95 3.57 -23.32
C ARG A 11 33.62 4.07 -23.90
N LEU A 12 32.93 3.23 -24.67
CA LEU A 12 31.60 3.54 -25.21
C LEU A 12 30.56 3.70 -24.09
N ALA A 13 30.58 2.84 -23.07
CA ALA A 13 29.72 2.96 -21.90
C ALA A 13 29.96 4.29 -21.17
N ARG A 14 31.23 4.68 -20.94
CA ARG A 14 31.57 5.97 -20.33
C ARG A 14 31.06 7.16 -21.15
N LEU A 15 31.18 7.11 -22.49
CA LEU A 15 30.64 8.14 -23.37
C LEU A 15 29.12 8.21 -23.27
N LYS A 16 28.43 7.06 -23.28
CA LYS A 16 26.98 6.96 -23.07
C LYS A 16 26.57 7.54 -21.72
N TYR A 17 27.29 7.25 -20.64
CA TYR A 17 27.00 7.79 -19.30
C TYR A 17 27.21 9.30 -19.23
N ARG A 18 28.31 9.82 -19.80
CA ARG A 18 28.54 11.26 -19.91
C ARG A 18 27.44 11.95 -20.70
N ARG A 19 27.08 11.41 -21.87
CA ARG A 19 25.95 11.89 -22.66
C ARG A 19 24.68 11.94 -21.81
N ASN A 20 24.31 10.82 -21.18
CA ASN A 20 23.12 10.77 -20.34
C ASN A 20 23.15 11.79 -19.18
N TYR A 21 24.30 12.01 -18.54
CA TYR A 21 24.48 13.03 -17.50
C TYR A 21 24.22 14.45 -18.02
N TYR A 22 24.85 14.83 -19.14
CA TYR A 22 24.63 16.16 -19.73
C TYR A 22 23.20 16.31 -20.26
N PHE A 23 22.62 15.26 -20.85
CA PHE A 23 21.21 15.25 -21.24
C PHE A 23 20.28 15.40 -20.04
N SER A 24 20.57 14.78 -18.89
CA SER A 24 19.75 14.95 -17.68
C SER A 24 19.83 16.36 -17.09
N LYS A 25 20.89 17.12 -17.39
CA LYS A 25 20.96 18.54 -17.01
C LYS A 25 20.12 19.43 -17.91
N LEU A 26 20.01 19.07 -19.19
CA LEU A 26 19.22 19.81 -20.19
C LEU A 26 17.73 19.44 -20.13
N PHE A 27 17.45 18.16 -19.86
CA PHE A 27 16.11 17.59 -19.76
C PHE A 27 16.02 16.84 -18.43
N PRO A 28 15.64 17.53 -17.34
CA PRO A 28 15.57 16.92 -16.03
C PRO A 28 14.63 15.73 -16.06
N VAL A 29 15.17 14.53 -15.90
CA VAL A 29 14.36 13.34 -15.66
C VAL A 29 13.71 13.55 -14.29
N ARG A 30 12.39 13.68 -14.27
CA ARG A 30 11.63 13.79 -13.02
C ARG A 30 11.55 12.41 -12.37
N THR A 31 12.58 12.06 -11.62
CA THR A 31 12.53 10.90 -10.72
C THR A 31 11.61 11.27 -9.56
N ARG A 32 10.56 10.47 -9.33
CA ARG A 32 9.69 10.68 -8.17
C ARG A 32 10.45 10.26 -6.93
N PHE A 33 10.65 11.21 -6.02
CA PHE A 33 11.19 10.91 -4.71
C PHE A 33 10.02 10.55 -3.78
N SER A 34 10.02 9.32 -3.27
CA SER A 34 9.10 8.91 -2.23
C SER A 34 9.75 9.15 -0.87
N PRO A 35 9.14 9.94 0.03
CA PRO A 35 9.74 10.23 1.32
C PRO A 35 9.76 8.98 2.19
N LEU A 36 10.95 8.51 2.55
CA LEU A 36 11.09 7.37 3.47
C LEU A 36 10.69 7.72 4.91
N ARG A 37 10.32 8.99 5.18
CA ARG A 37 9.90 9.51 6.49
C ARG A 37 8.69 8.79 7.03
N TYR A 38 7.84 8.32 6.12
CA TYR A 38 6.60 7.67 6.48
C TYR A 38 6.77 6.18 6.72
N ILE A 39 7.96 5.60 6.57
CA ILE A 39 8.21 4.18 6.87
C ILE A 39 8.38 4.02 8.39
N PRO A 40 7.47 3.32 9.09
CA PRO A 40 7.62 3.06 10.52
C PRO A 40 8.73 2.04 10.79
N SER A 41 9.13 1.95 12.05
CA SER A 41 10.11 0.95 12.49
C SER A 41 9.59 -0.47 12.24
N GLY A 42 10.50 -1.38 11.88
CA GLY A 42 10.16 -2.78 11.59
C GLY A 42 9.39 -3.03 10.29
N PHE A 43 9.19 -2.01 9.45
CA PHE A 43 8.54 -2.18 8.15
C PHE A 43 9.28 -3.20 7.30
N SER A 44 8.62 -4.30 6.95
CA SER A 44 9.22 -5.38 6.16
C SER A 44 8.27 -5.82 5.05
N VAL A 45 8.83 -6.26 3.92
CA VAL A 45 8.06 -6.70 2.76
C VAL A 45 8.47 -8.12 2.41
N THR A 46 7.53 -9.04 2.52
CA THR A 46 7.71 -10.45 2.19
C THR A 46 6.87 -10.79 0.97
N THR A 47 7.49 -11.38 -0.05
CA THR A 47 6.76 -11.86 -1.24
C THR A 47 6.33 -13.30 -1.01
N LEU A 48 5.05 -13.60 -1.23
CA LEU A 48 4.52 -14.96 -1.10
C LEU A 48 4.82 -15.75 -2.37
N ALA A 49 6.01 -16.35 -2.41
CA ALA A 49 6.49 -17.14 -3.55
C ALA A 49 6.27 -16.39 -4.88
N ASN A 50 5.64 -17.03 -5.86
CA ASN A 50 5.33 -16.44 -7.17
C ASN A 50 3.84 -16.08 -7.31
N THR A 51 3.11 -15.90 -6.21
CA THR A 51 1.67 -15.61 -6.22
C THR A 51 1.32 -14.18 -6.61
N GLY A 52 2.32 -13.28 -6.68
CA GLY A 52 2.09 -11.85 -6.87
C GLY A 52 1.54 -11.13 -5.63
N ILE A 53 1.30 -11.84 -4.52
CA ILE A 53 0.92 -11.26 -3.24
C ILE A 53 2.16 -10.92 -2.41
N ARG A 54 2.14 -9.75 -1.78
CA ARG A 54 3.12 -9.30 -0.80
C ARG A 54 2.44 -9.08 0.55
N VAL A 55 3.10 -9.55 1.60
CA VAL A 55 2.78 -9.25 2.99
C VAL A 55 3.70 -8.14 3.46
N ILE A 56 3.12 -7.11 4.08
CA ILE A 56 3.87 -6.01 4.64
C ILE A 56 3.58 -5.94 6.13
N ASP A 57 4.56 -6.28 6.95
CA ASP A 57 4.45 -6.14 8.40
C ASP A 57 4.87 -4.73 8.81
N ASN A 58 4.25 -4.22 9.88
CA ASN A 58 4.41 -2.85 10.35
C ASN A 58 4.13 -1.81 9.23
N PHE A 59 3.12 -2.03 8.40
CA PHE A 59 2.69 -1.06 7.39
C PHE A 59 2.04 0.19 8.01
N CYS A 60 1.24 0.07 9.07
CA CYS A 60 0.76 1.22 9.83
C CYS A 60 0.98 1.04 11.32
N THR A 61 1.12 2.15 12.04
CA THR A 61 1.31 2.12 13.49
C THR A 61 -0.02 1.90 14.20
N ALA A 62 0.05 1.51 15.48
CA ALA A 62 -1.12 1.40 16.34
C ALA A 62 -1.86 2.74 16.47
N GLU A 63 -1.15 3.88 16.54
CA GLU A 63 -1.80 5.19 16.62
C GLU A 63 -2.55 5.54 15.34
N GLU A 64 -1.96 5.26 14.17
CA GLU A 64 -2.62 5.47 12.87
C GLU A 64 -3.88 4.59 12.73
N ALA A 65 -3.78 3.32 13.13
CA ALA A 65 -4.90 2.39 13.08
C ALA A 65 -6.06 2.83 14.00
N ASN A 66 -5.75 3.14 15.27
CA ASN A 66 -6.73 3.63 16.23
C ASN A 66 -7.37 4.94 15.76
N TYR A 67 -6.59 5.86 15.20
CA TYR A 67 -7.11 7.10 14.63
C TYR A 67 -8.15 6.83 13.51
N LEU A 68 -7.84 5.92 12.59
CA LEU A 68 -8.73 5.56 11.50
C LEU A 68 -10.02 4.89 11.99
N ILE A 69 -9.93 3.96 12.94
CA ILE A 69 -11.08 3.29 13.56
C ILE A 69 -11.99 4.32 14.22
N GLU A 70 -11.45 5.18 15.09
CA GLU A 70 -12.24 6.18 15.83
C GLU A 70 -12.89 7.22 14.92
N LYS A 71 -12.19 7.59 13.84
CA LYS A 71 -12.76 8.46 12.81
C LYS A 71 -13.91 7.77 12.08
N ALA A 72 -13.74 6.50 11.72
CA ALA A 72 -14.73 5.73 10.96
C ALA A 72 -15.99 5.42 11.77
N ARG A 73 -15.85 5.04 13.04
CA ARG A 73 -16.98 4.69 13.95
C ARG A 73 -18.10 5.72 13.93
N LYS A 74 -17.76 7.02 13.82
CA LYS A 74 -18.70 8.15 13.83
C LYS A 74 -19.59 8.24 12.58
N SER A 75 -19.27 7.50 11.53
CA SER A 75 -19.91 7.68 10.20
C SER A 75 -20.05 6.38 9.40
N LEU A 76 -20.10 5.23 10.08
CA LEU A 76 -20.32 3.94 9.42
C LEU A 76 -21.69 3.88 8.75
N ALA A 77 -21.70 3.43 7.50
CA ALA A 77 -22.89 3.08 6.74
C ALA A 77 -22.74 1.68 6.13
N LYS A 78 -23.85 1.00 5.83
CA LYS A 78 -23.82 -0.33 5.20
C LYS A 78 -23.12 -0.27 3.85
N SER A 79 -22.28 -1.28 3.59
CA SER A 79 -21.48 -1.35 2.37
C SER A 79 -22.29 -1.71 1.16
N ARG A 80 -21.88 -1.16 0.02
CA ARG A 80 -22.53 -1.35 -1.27
C ARG A 80 -21.51 -1.85 -2.28
N VAL A 81 -22.01 -2.58 -3.27
CA VAL A 81 -21.24 -3.03 -4.44
C VAL A 81 -21.72 -2.21 -5.64
N ILE A 82 -20.81 -1.97 -6.59
CA ILE A 82 -21.16 -1.33 -7.87
C ILE A 82 -21.59 -2.43 -8.82
N LEU A 83 -22.88 -2.44 -9.18
CA LEU A 83 -23.44 -3.30 -10.23
C LEU A 83 -24.07 -2.39 -11.28
N ASP A 84 -23.70 -2.57 -12.55
CA ASP A 84 -24.15 -1.76 -13.68
C ASP A 84 -24.04 -0.23 -13.42
N GLY A 85 -22.92 0.18 -12.81
CA GLY A 85 -22.64 1.58 -12.47
C GLY A 85 -23.46 2.15 -11.30
N LYS A 86 -24.27 1.34 -10.61
CA LYS A 86 -25.09 1.77 -9.46
C LYS A 86 -24.62 1.12 -8.16
N ALA A 87 -24.62 1.90 -7.07
CA ALA A 87 -24.30 1.41 -5.74
C ALA A 87 -25.51 0.72 -5.09
N VAL A 88 -25.47 -0.60 -5.02
CA VAL A 88 -26.56 -1.46 -4.48
C VAL A 88 -26.12 -2.21 -3.23
N LEU A 89 -27.08 -2.45 -2.33
CA LEU A 89 -26.91 -3.35 -1.20
C LEU A 89 -27.00 -4.78 -1.73
N GLU A 90 -25.98 -5.58 -1.43
CA GLU A 90 -25.89 -6.95 -1.93
C GLU A 90 -25.73 -7.92 -0.76
N LYS A 91 -26.42 -9.07 -0.82
CA LYS A 91 -26.32 -10.09 0.23
C LYS A 91 -24.90 -10.66 0.38
N GLY A 92 -24.11 -10.60 -0.69
CA GLY A 92 -22.74 -11.10 -0.69
C GLY A 92 -21.72 -10.22 0.04
N ARG A 93 -22.11 -9.01 0.48
CA ARG A 93 -21.27 -8.11 1.28
C ARG A 93 -22.07 -7.51 2.43
N THR A 94 -21.78 -7.93 3.65
CA THR A 94 -22.58 -7.55 4.83
C THR A 94 -21.92 -6.47 5.69
N SER A 95 -20.68 -6.09 5.38
CA SER A 95 -19.86 -5.11 6.10
C SER A 95 -20.44 -3.70 6.16
N SER A 96 -19.91 -2.87 7.05
CA SER A 96 -20.12 -1.41 7.07
C SER A 96 -18.84 -0.66 6.68
N HIS A 97 -18.94 0.53 6.11
CA HIS A 97 -17.77 1.35 5.80
C HIS A 97 -17.99 2.83 6.12
N ALA A 98 -16.89 3.57 6.24
CA ALA A 98 -16.86 5.02 6.35
C ALA A 98 -15.74 5.60 5.48
N VAL A 99 -16.00 6.76 4.91
CA VAL A 99 -15.01 7.47 4.09
C VAL A 99 -14.05 8.24 5.00
N VAL A 100 -12.76 7.91 4.95
CA VAL A 100 -11.73 8.58 5.76
C VAL A 100 -10.87 9.55 4.97
N PHE A 101 -10.82 9.40 3.64
CA PHE A 101 -10.09 10.30 2.75
C PHE A 101 -10.85 10.45 1.43
N HIS A 102 -11.17 11.69 1.04
CA HIS A 102 -11.94 12.02 -0.17
C HIS A 102 -11.25 13.11 -0.99
N ARG A 103 -11.43 13.11 -2.32
CA ARG A 103 -10.82 14.13 -3.23
C ARG A 103 -11.08 15.59 -2.79
N PHE A 104 -12.25 15.88 -2.23
CA PHE A 104 -12.65 17.21 -1.74
C PHE A 104 -12.37 17.44 -0.26
N ARG A 105 -12.23 16.38 0.54
CA ARG A 105 -12.02 16.45 2.00
C ARG A 105 -10.89 15.49 2.35
N GLN A 106 -9.67 15.99 2.19
CA GLN A 106 -8.44 15.25 2.46
C GLN A 106 -8.02 15.46 3.90
N ASP A 107 -7.74 14.36 4.58
CA ASP A 107 -7.21 14.39 5.93
C ASP A 107 -5.68 14.22 5.90
N PRO A 108 -4.89 15.19 6.41
CA PRO A 108 -3.44 15.06 6.50
C PRO A 108 -2.97 13.80 7.19
N LYS A 109 -3.69 13.32 8.20
CA LYS A 109 -3.28 12.15 9.00
C LYS A 109 -3.33 10.85 8.21
N VAL A 110 -4.06 10.81 7.10
CA VAL A 110 -4.13 9.64 6.22
C VAL A 110 -3.00 9.67 5.16
N LEU A 111 -2.40 10.83 4.90
CA LEU A 111 -1.37 10.98 3.85
C LEU A 111 -0.14 10.08 4.03
N PRO A 112 0.41 9.86 5.23
CA PRO A 112 1.52 8.94 5.43
C PRO A 112 1.21 7.53 4.93
N ILE A 113 0.00 7.05 5.18
CA ILE A 113 -0.50 5.73 4.77
C ILE A 113 -0.57 5.64 3.24
N ILE A 114 -1.12 6.67 2.59
CA ILE A 114 -1.19 6.75 1.11
C ILE A 114 0.22 6.79 0.52
N ALA A 115 1.11 7.58 1.10
CA ALA A 115 2.49 7.72 0.65
C ALA A 115 3.26 6.40 0.72
N ARG A 116 3.12 5.64 1.80
CA ARG A 116 3.71 4.30 1.92
C ARG A 116 3.19 3.35 0.85
N GLY A 117 1.86 3.30 0.63
CA GLY A 117 1.26 2.45 -0.41
C GLY A 117 1.73 2.84 -1.83
N ALA A 118 1.72 4.14 -2.12
CA ALA A 118 2.17 4.68 -3.40
C ALA A 118 3.66 4.36 -3.66
N MET A 119 4.50 4.44 -2.62
CA MET A 119 5.91 4.06 -2.68
C MET A 119 6.10 2.56 -2.97
N LEU A 120 5.35 1.67 -2.32
CA LEU A 120 5.41 0.23 -2.57
C LEU A 120 5.07 -0.14 -4.01
N ILE A 121 4.11 0.58 -4.60
CA ILE A 121 3.56 0.30 -5.94
C ILE A 121 4.36 1.04 -7.03
N GLY A 122 5.05 2.13 -6.69
CA GLY A 122 5.81 2.93 -7.65
C GLY A 122 4.96 3.97 -8.40
N VAL A 123 3.87 4.43 -7.80
CA VAL A 123 2.96 5.45 -8.36
C VAL A 123 2.92 6.70 -7.46
N PRO A 124 2.42 7.86 -7.94
CA PRO A 124 2.15 9.02 -7.10
C PRO A 124 0.99 8.76 -6.14
N VAL A 125 0.99 9.49 -5.03
CA VAL A 125 -0.14 9.50 -4.09
C VAL A 125 -1.44 9.97 -4.73
N GLU A 126 -1.39 10.80 -5.77
CA GLU A 126 -2.54 11.26 -6.54
C GLU A 126 -3.27 10.16 -7.32
N HIS A 127 -2.68 8.98 -7.43
CA HIS A 127 -3.26 7.83 -8.14
C HIS A 127 -4.09 6.93 -7.22
N ALA A 128 -4.07 7.19 -5.91
CA ALA A 128 -4.93 6.50 -4.97
C ALA A 128 -6.40 6.91 -5.20
N GLU A 129 -7.30 5.95 -5.05
CA GLU A 129 -8.72 6.21 -4.94
C GLU A 129 -9.09 6.82 -3.58
N GLN A 130 -10.36 7.19 -3.45
CA GLN A 130 -10.97 7.46 -2.15
C GLN A 130 -10.77 6.27 -1.20
N ILE A 131 -10.46 6.55 0.06
CA ILE A 131 -10.15 5.52 1.05
C ILE A 131 -11.32 5.34 2.01
N TYR A 132 -11.65 4.07 2.20
CA TYR A 132 -12.69 3.62 3.09
C TYR A 132 -12.07 2.80 4.21
N VAL A 133 -12.50 3.06 5.44
CA VAL A 133 -12.38 2.09 6.52
C VAL A 133 -13.60 1.19 6.45
N THR A 134 -13.39 -0.12 6.46
CA THR A 134 -14.45 -1.14 6.47
C THR A 134 -14.41 -1.91 7.79
N ARG A 135 -15.58 -2.08 8.40
CA ARG A 135 -15.83 -2.90 9.59
C ARG A 135 -16.63 -4.15 9.21
N TYR A 136 -16.21 -5.29 9.73
CA TYR A 136 -16.99 -6.52 9.80
C TYR A 136 -17.27 -6.82 11.27
N GLY A 137 -18.54 -6.92 11.65
CA GLY A 137 -18.96 -7.45 12.95
C GLY A 137 -19.17 -8.97 12.92
N PRO A 138 -19.71 -9.56 14.02
CA PRO A 138 -20.00 -10.99 14.12
C PRO A 138 -20.80 -11.51 12.94
N GLY A 139 -20.34 -12.61 12.34
CA GLY A 139 -20.94 -13.23 11.16
C GLY A 139 -20.89 -12.41 9.87
N GLU A 140 -20.38 -11.17 9.88
CA GLU A 140 -20.27 -10.37 8.65
C GLU A 140 -19.10 -10.86 7.78
N PHE A 141 -19.27 -10.80 6.46
CA PHE A 141 -18.34 -11.34 5.47
C PHE A 141 -18.40 -10.54 4.15
N TYR A 142 -17.51 -10.89 3.23
CA TYR A 142 -17.61 -10.50 1.82
C TYR A 142 -17.22 -11.70 0.95
N HIS A 143 -18.15 -12.17 0.12
CA HIS A 143 -17.93 -13.25 -0.82
C HIS A 143 -16.76 -12.98 -1.77
N GLY A 144 -16.29 -14.07 -2.39
CA GLY A 144 -15.21 -14.05 -3.38
C GLY A 144 -15.51 -13.06 -4.50
N HIS A 145 -14.63 -12.09 -4.69
CA HIS A 145 -14.73 -11.08 -5.73
C HIS A 145 -13.34 -10.69 -6.26
N TYR A 146 -13.37 -9.96 -7.37
CA TYR A 146 -12.21 -9.30 -7.92
C TYR A 146 -12.27 -7.81 -7.64
N ASP A 147 -11.11 -7.20 -7.49
CA ASP A 147 -10.99 -5.75 -7.44
C ASP A 147 -10.87 -5.09 -8.81
N PHE A 148 -11.01 -5.87 -9.87
CA PHE A 148 -11.21 -5.43 -11.24
C PHE A 148 -12.58 -5.90 -11.73
N SER A 149 -13.17 -5.20 -12.69
CA SER A 149 -14.36 -5.68 -13.41
C SER A 149 -14.37 -5.13 -14.82
N ASP A 150 -15.37 -5.51 -15.62
CA ASP A 150 -15.56 -4.97 -16.98
C ASP A 150 -16.09 -3.52 -16.98
N ASP A 151 -16.57 -3.00 -15.84
CA ASP A 151 -16.97 -1.60 -15.72
C ASP A 151 -15.75 -0.68 -15.73
N PHE A 152 -15.78 0.37 -16.56
CA PHE A 152 -14.71 1.37 -16.68
C PHE A 152 -14.28 1.94 -15.32
N LEU A 153 -15.22 2.09 -14.38
CA LEU A 153 -14.93 2.59 -13.05
C LEU A 153 -14.19 1.61 -12.15
N SER A 154 -13.98 0.34 -12.51
CA SER A 154 -13.21 -0.64 -11.72
C SER A 154 -12.21 -1.45 -12.56
N SER A 155 -12.31 -1.41 -13.89
CA SER A 155 -11.48 -2.15 -14.87
C SER A 155 -10.00 -1.79 -14.91
N HIS A 156 -9.57 -0.75 -14.19
CA HIS A 156 -8.22 -0.19 -14.31
C HIS A 156 -7.48 -0.05 -12.99
N ARG A 157 -7.90 -0.75 -11.93
CA ARG A 157 -7.11 -0.79 -10.69
C ARG A 157 -5.84 -1.59 -10.96
N LEU A 158 -4.67 -0.99 -10.75
CA LEU A 158 -3.37 -1.66 -10.89
C LEU A 158 -3.13 -2.64 -9.75
N CYS A 159 -3.45 -2.22 -8.55
CA CYS A 159 -3.08 -2.90 -7.32
C CYS A 159 -4.08 -2.56 -6.22
N THR A 160 -4.29 -3.53 -5.34
CA THR A 160 -5.00 -3.37 -4.08
C THR A 160 -4.01 -3.48 -2.93
N LEU A 161 -4.13 -2.54 -1.99
CA LEU A 161 -3.48 -2.60 -0.69
C LEU A 161 -4.55 -2.63 0.41
N LEU A 162 -4.65 -3.77 1.10
CA LEU A 162 -5.58 -3.98 2.22
C LEU A 162 -4.77 -4.00 3.53
N VAL A 163 -5.05 -3.07 4.44
CA VAL A 163 -4.33 -2.94 5.72
C VAL A 163 -5.27 -3.31 6.86
N TYR A 164 -4.82 -4.17 7.76
CA TYR A 164 -5.55 -4.54 8.97
C TYR A 164 -5.28 -3.53 10.09
N LEU A 165 -6.36 -3.04 10.70
CA LEU A 165 -6.31 -2.00 11.73
C LEU A 165 -6.44 -2.56 13.15
N ASN A 166 -6.64 -3.86 13.30
CA ASN A 166 -6.67 -4.57 14.57
C ASN A 166 -6.29 -6.04 14.37
N ASP A 167 -5.96 -6.70 15.48
CA ASP A 167 -5.67 -8.13 15.53
C ASP A 167 -6.95 -8.96 15.60
N LEU A 168 -6.92 -10.12 14.96
CA LEU A 168 -7.84 -11.24 15.22
C LEU A 168 -7.05 -12.55 15.27
N ASP A 169 -7.42 -13.42 16.21
CA ASP A 169 -6.88 -14.76 16.32
C ASP A 169 -7.59 -15.75 15.39
N ASP A 170 -6.98 -16.91 15.18
CA ASP A 170 -7.49 -17.92 14.23
C ASP A 170 -8.90 -18.40 14.60
N SER A 171 -9.21 -18.49 15.90
CA SER A 171 -10.54 -18.87 16.39
C SER A 171 -11.61 -17.81 16.14
N GLN A 172 -11.23 -16.56 15.89
CA GLN A 172 -12.17 -15.45 15.68
C GLN A 172 -12.55 -15.28 14.19
N GLY A 173 -11.85 -15.96 13.28
CA GLY A 173 -12.11 -15.90 11.84
C GLY A 173 -11.66 -14.59 11.20
N GLY A 174 -12.38 -14.12 10.18
CA GLY A 174 -12.11 -12.83 9.54
C GLY A 174 -10.91 -12.79 8.60
N ALA A 175 -10.31 -13.92 8.23
CA ALA A 175 -9.16 -13.92 7.31
C ALA A 175 -9.53 -13.35 5.93
N THR A 176 -8.54 -12.77 5.24
CA THR A 176 -8.66 -12.50 3.79
C THR A 176 -8.17 -13.74 3.06
N TYR A 177 -9.05 -14.41 2.32
CA TYR A 177 -8.75 -15.69 1.67
C TYR A 177 -8.71 -15.54 0.15
N PHE A 178 -7.58 -15.89 -0.46
CA PHE A 178 -7.37 -15.98 -1.89
C PHE A 178 -7.56 -17.43 -2.32
N ARG A 179 -8.74 -17.75 -2.86
CA ARG A 179 -9.18 -19.14 -3.09
C ARG A 179 -8.25 -19.88 -4.06
N ASP A 180 -7.96 -19.26 -5.19
CA ASP A 180 -7.26 -19.92 -6.30
C ASP A 180 -5.75 -20.03 -6.05
N LEU A 181 -5.22 -19.22 -5.11
CA LEU A 181 -3.84 -19.30 -4.60
C LEU A 181 -3.71 -20.16 -3.34
N ASN A 182 -4.84 -20.54 -2.72
CA ASN A 182 -4.91 -21.20 -1.42
C ASN A 182 -4.09 -20.48 -0.33
N VAL A 183 -4.25 -19.15 -0.26
CA VAL A 183 -3.57 -18.29 0.72
C VAL A 183 -4.62 -17.61 1.60
N ALA A 184 -4.53 -17.81 2.92
CA ALA A 184 -5.32 -17.08 3.89
C ALA A 184 -4.43 -16.13 4.69
N MET A 185 -4.90 -14.91 4.90
CA MET A 185 -4.18 -13.89 5.65
C MET A 185 -4.98 -13.46 6.86
N ARG A 186 -4.43 -13.77 8.03
CA ARG A 186 -4.97 -13.41 9.33
C ARG A 186 -4.86 -11.91 9.57
N PRO A 187 -5.92 -11.25 10.09
CA PRO A 187 -5.85 -9.87 10.53
C PRO A 187 -4.82 -9.71 11.66
N GLN A 188 -3.85 -8.85 11.43
CA GLN A 188 -2.85 -8.48 12.42
C GLN A 188 -2.65 -6.98 12.35
N LEU A 189 -2.72 -6.30 13.49
CA LEU A 189 -2.61 -4.84 13.56
C LEU A 189 -1.36 -4.37 12.81
N GLY A 190 -1.55 -3.43 11.88
CA GLY A 190 -0.46 -2.85 11.13
C GLY A 190 0.03 -3.68 9.96
N ARG A 191 -0.41 -4.94 9.80
CA ARG A 191 -0.09 -5.75 8.61
C ARG A 191 -0.89 -5.28 7.40
N ALA A 192 -0.28 -5.35 6.22
CA ALA A 192 -0.97 -5.15 4.96
C ALA A 192 -0.76 -6.32 3.98
N ALA A 193 -1.78 -6.52 3.16
CA ALA A 193 -1.83 -7.36 1.99
C ALA A 193 -1.72 -6.48 0.75
N CYS A 194 -0.80 -6.78 -0.16
CA CYS A 194 -0.67 -6.04 -1.40
C CYS A 194 -0.59 -7.00 -2.59
N TRP A 195 -1.45 -6.83 -3.58
CA TRP A 195 -1.45 -7.66 -4.79
C TRP A 195 -1.75 -6.82 -6.03
N THR A 196 -1.24 -7.26 -7.18
CA THR A 196 -1.56 -6.65 -8.47
C THR A 196 -2.84 -7.25 -9.02
N ASN A 197 -3.72 -6.40 -9.55
CA ASN A 197 -4.95 -6.84 -10.23
C ASN A 197 -4.72 -7.09 -11.73
N ILE A 198 -3.57 -6.63 -12.24
CA ILE A 198 -3.16 -6.73 -13.65
C ILE A 198 -1.73 -7.28 -13.69
N ASN A 199 -1.49 -8.24 -14.56
CA ASN A 199 -0.19 -8.85 -14.81
C ASN A 199 0.73 -7.90 -15.61
N PRO A 200 2.07 -8.15 -15.61
CA PRO A 200 3.01 -7.32 -16.38
C PRO A 200 2.73 -7.25 -17.90
N ASP A 201 2.03 -8.25 -18.45
CA ASP A 201 1.62 -8.29 -19.86
C ASP A 201 0.28 -7.57 -20.13
N GLY A 202 -0.37 -7.02 -19.10
CA GLY A 202 -1.64 -6.32 -19.18
C GLY A 202 -2.87 -7.19 -19.02
N SER A 203 -2.74 -8.51 -18.89
CA SER A 203 -3.86 -9.41 -18.58
C SER A 203 -4.33 -9.24 -17.13
N VAL A 204 -5.57 -9.64 -16.83
CA VAL A 204 -6.08 -9.63 -15.45
C VAL A 204 -5.45 -10.75 -14.62
N HIS A 205 -5.18 -10.48 -13.34
CA HIS A 205 -4.59 -11.46 -12.42
C HIS A 205 -5.70 -12.30 -11.76
N GLN A 206 -6.18 -13.32 -12.47
CA GLN A 206 -7.38 -14.10 -12.11
C GLN A 206 -7.25 -14.89 -10.81
N GLU A 207 -6.03 -15.22 -10.39
CA GLU A 207 -5.76 -15.97 -9.18
C GLU A 207 -6.00 -15.13 -7.91
N THR A 208 -6.22 -13.81 -8.06
CA THR A 208 -6.48 -12.87 -6.95
C THR A 208 -7.93 -12.83 -6.49
N LEU A 209 -8.77 -13.80 -6.90
CA LEU A 209 -10.12 -13.93 -6.37
C LEU A 209 -10.04 -14.07 -4.85
N HIS A 210 -10.61 -13.09 -4.14
CA HIS A 210 -10.45 -12.99 -2.70
C HIS A 210 -11.76 -12.72 -1.98
N ALA A 211 -11.84 -13.19 -0.75
CA ALA A 211 -12.99 -13.04 0.14
C ALA A 211 -12.54 -12.52 1.51
N ALA A 212 -13.45 -11.84 2.22
CA ALA A 212 -13.34 -11.70 3.67
C ALA A 212 -14.17 -12.83 4.30
N LEU A 213 -13.49 -13.76 4.97
CA LEU A 213 -14.16 -14.83 5.70
C LEU A 213 -15.00 -14.26 6.85
N PRO A 214 -16.05 -14.98 7.29
CA PRO A 214 -16.89 -14.56 8.41
C PRO A 214 -16.09 -14.34 9.69
N ILE A 215 -16.58 -13.42 10.53
CA ILE A 215 -16.16 -13.31 11.92
C ILE A 215 -16.91 -14.38 12.71
N GLU A 216 -16.19 -15.31 13.32
CA GLU A 216 -16.76 -16.48 14.00
C GLU A 216 -17.04 -16.23 15.49
N ASP A 217 -16.46 -15.17 16.05
CA ASP A 217 -16.61 -14.77 17.45
C ASP A 217 -17.65 -13.63 17.59
N GLU A 218 -18.56 -13.76 18.57
CA GLU A 218 -19.68 -12.83 18.81
C GLU A 218 -19.26 -11.47 19.37
N GLU A 219 -18.06 -11.37 19.95
CA GLU A 219 -17.52 -10.13 20.53
C GLU A 219 -16.39 -9.54 19.67
N ALA A 220 -16.02 -10.20 18.58
CA ALA A 220 -14.96 -9.77 17.68
C ALA A 220 -15.47 -8.82 16.57
N GLU A 221 -14.58 -7.95 16.12
CA GLU A 221 -14.77 -7.14 14.92
C GLU A 221 -13.47 -7.01 14.15
N LYS A 222 -13.56 -6.98 12.82
CA LYS A 222 -12.43 -6.73 11.92
C LYS A 222 -12.54 -5.34 11.33
N TRP A 223 -11.45 -4.59 11.39
CA TRP A 223 -11.30 -3.28 10.77
C TRP A 223 -10.17 -3.32 9.74
N VAL A 224 -10.47 -2.81 8.54
CA VAL A 224 -9.49 -2.70 7.46
C VAL A 224 -9.61 -1.37 6.74
N ILE A 225 -8.52 -0.89 6.15
CA ILE A 225 -8.59 0.02 5.01
C ILE A 225 -8.25 -0.72 3.73
N GLN A 226 -8.89 -0.32 2.65
CA GLN A 226 -8.52 -0.73 1.30
C GLN A 226 -8.13 0.51 0.50
N ILE A 227 -6.97 0.46 -0.13
CA ILE A 227 -6.46 1.51 -0.99
C ILE A 227 -6.23 0.90 -2.37
N TRP A 228 -6.98 1.41 -3.34
CA TRP A 228 -6.79 1.04 -4.74
C TRP A 228 -5.99 2.11 -5.46
N PHE A 229 -5.08 1.67 -6.33
CA PHE A 229 -4.26 2.55 -7.14
C PHE A 229 -4.54 2.39 -8.63
N ARG A 230 -4.58 3.51 -9.34
CA ARG A 230 -4.85 3.58 -10.79
C ARG A 230 -3.59 3.92 -11.60
N PRO A 231 -3.54 3.61 -12.90
CA PRO A 231 -2.43 4.02 -13.76
C PRO A 231 -2.44 5.53 -14.04
N TYR A 232 -3.51 6.23 -13.68
CA TYR A 232 -3.69 7.66 -13.88
C TYR A 232 -4.06 8.39 -12.58
N LYS A 233 -3.93 9.72 -12.63
CA LYS A 233 -4.24 10.63 -11.53
C LYS A 233 -5.75 10.68 -11.25
N MET A 234 -6.13 10.40 -10.01
CA MET A 234 -7.51 10.47 -9.51
C MET A 234 -7.86 11.86 -8.98
N HIS A 235 -6.95 12.50 -8.24
CA HIS A 235 -7.15 13.84 -7.68
C HIS A 235 -5.82 14.54 -7.40
N LYS A 236 -5.86 15.85 -7.14
CA LYS A 236 -4.69 16.58 -6.63
C LYS A 236 -4.57 16.35 -5.12
N MET A 237 -3.36 16.34 -4.56
CA MET A 237 -3.20 16.42 -3.11
C MET A 237 -3.31 17.87 -2.65
N HIS A 238 -4.02 18.11 -1.54
CA HIS A 238 -4.14 19.43 -0.93
C HIS A 238 -2.89 19.81 -0.14
N GLN A 239 -2.15 18.82 0.36
CA GLN A 239 -0.91 19.03 1.09
C GLN A 239 0.26 18.40 0.36
N LYS A 240 1.44 19.01 0.53
CA LYS A 240 2.69 18.44 0.05
C LYS A 240 3.16 17.37 1.02
N LEU A 241 3.78 16.33 0.49
CA LEU A 241 4.45 15.34 1.32
C LEU A 241 5.72 15.95 1.91
N ASP A 242 5.92 15.75 3.20
CA ASP A 242 7.15 16.14 3.87
C ASP A 242 8.26 15.18 3.44
N SER A 243 9.42 15.73 3.05
CA SER A 243 10.61 14.92 2.81
C SER A 243 11.35 14.68 4.12
N LEU A 244 12.04 13.52 4.22
CA LEU A 244 12.92 13.20 5.35
C LEU A 244 13.95 14.29 5.63
N GLN A 245 14.42 14.92 4.55
CA GLN A 245 15.58 15.78 4.57
C GLN A 245 15.22 17.08 3.87
N SER A 246 14.26 17.81 4.44
CA SER A 246 13.97 19.19 4.05
C SER A 246 15.14 20.14 4.41
N ARG A 247 16.10 19.65 5.20
CA ARG A 247 17.34 20.32 5.65
C ARG A 247 18.50 19.31 5.63
N PRO A 248 19.76 19.75 5.51
CA PRO A 248 20.93 18.87 5.65
C PRO A 248 20.85 18.00 6.92
N GLY A 249 21.32 16.75 6.83
CA GLY A 249 21.33 15.84 7.99
C GLY A 249 22.17 16.42 9.13
N GLN A 250 21.71 16.25 10.36
CA GLN A 250 22.50 16.58 11.55
C GLN A 250 23.31 15.34 11.94
N PRO A 251 24.62 15.47 12.21
CA PRO A 251 25.41 14.38 12.75
C PRO A 251 24.81 13.87 14.07
N LEU A 252 24.86 12.56 14.27
CA LEU A 252 24.46 11.92 15.52
C LEU A 252 25.41 12.33 16.64
N THR A 253 24.87 12.40 17.85
CA THR A 253 25.58 12.63 19.11
C THR A 253 25.79 11.30 19.84
N ALA A 254 26.70 11.28 20.82
CA ALA A 254 26.98 10.10 21.64
C ALA A 254 25.76 9.52 22.39
N ASN A 255 24.68 10.30 22.51
CA ASN A 255 23.46 9.91 23.22
C ASN A 255 22.35 9.39 22.29
N ASP A 256 22.55 9.40 20.97
CA ASP A 256 21.52 8.96 20.04
C ASP A 256 21.47 7.43 19.97
N GLU A 257 20.27 6.87 20.14
CA GLU A 257 20.04 5.43 20.02
C GLU A 257 20.19 4.97 18.56
N LEU A 258 20.93 3.88 18.36
CA LEU A 258 21.18 3.30 17.04
C LEU A 258 20.56 1.91 16.91
N PRO A 259 20.06 1.55 15.72
CA PRO A 259 19.61 0.19 15.46
C PRO A 259 20.79 -0.79 15.56
N GLU A 260 20.47 -2.06 15.82
CA GLU A 260 21.46 -3.13 15.85
C GLU A 260 22.31 -3.14 14.57
N GLY A 261 23.63 -3.26 14.73
CA GLY A 261 24.59 -3.23 13.62
C GLY A 261 25.01 -1.83 13.14
N ALA A 262 24.44 -0.75 13.68
CA ALA A 262 24.95 0.61 13.50
C ALA A 262 25.70 1.08 14.76
N TRP A 263 26.83 1.76 14.58
CA TRP A 263 27.61 2.31 15.68
C TRP A 263 28.19 3.69 15.33
N LEU A 264 28.46 4.51 16.35
CA LEU A 264 29.23 5.73 16.19
C LEU A 264 30.71 5.37 16.07
N LEU A 265 31.39 5.94 15.08
CA LEU A 265 32.85 5.90 15.04
C LEU A 265 33.38 6.83 16.14
N ASP A 266 34.08 6.25 17.12
CA ASP A 266 34.86 7.04 18.07
C ASP A 266 35.88 7.89 17.29
N SER A 267 35.95 9.18 17.64
CA SER A 267 36.86 10.15 17.00
C SER A 267 38.34 9.96 17.35
N THR A 268 38.69 8.82 17.97
CA THR A 268 40.04 8.51 18.49
C THR A 268 40.81 7.48 17.66
N ASN A 269 40.27 7.02 16.52
CA ASN A 269 40.96 6.12 15.57
C ASN A 269 41.31 6.81 14.25
#